data_AF-A0A413H198-F1
#
_entry.id   AF-A0A413H198-F1
#
_cell.length_a   1.000
_cell.length_b   1.000
_cell.length_c   1.000
_cell.angle_alpha   90.00
_cell.angle_beta   90.00
_cell.angle_gamma   90.00
#
_symmetry.space_group_name_H-M   'P 1'
#
loop_
_entity.id
_entity.type
_entity.pdbx_description
1 polymer ?
#
loop_
_entity_poly.entity_id
_entity_poly.type
_entity_poly.pdbx_seq_one_letter_code
_entity_poly.pdbx_strand_id
1 'polypeptide(L)' 'MYSWISQSLMCEVCKVLDETNIPISQIAEELNFSDQAVLSKFFKRYKGVSPLNYRNR' A
#
# COMPACT_ATOMS: atom_id res chain seq x y z
N MET A 1 10.13 -13.33 -11.54
CA MET A 1 9.99 -12.60 -12.82
C MET A 1 8.97 -11.45 -12.78
N TYR A 2 8.48 -10.97 -11.62
CA TYR A 2 7.54 -9.83 -11.53
C TYR A 2 7.87 -8.79 -10.44
N SER A 3 9.14 -8.64 -10.04
CA SER A 3 9.51 -7.67 -8.98
C SER A 3 9.24 -6.21 -9.36
N TRP A 4 9.30 -5.85 -10.64
CA TRP A 4 9.07 -4.48 -11.11
C TRP A 4 7.63 -4.01 -10.87
N ILE A 5 6.65 -4.90 -11.07
CA ILE A 5 5.23 -4.58 -10.85
C ILE A 5 5.00 -4.27 -9.36
N SER A 6 5.54 -5.11 -8.49
CA SER A 6 5.41 -4.90 -7.05
C SER A 6 6.11 -3.63 -6.56
N GLN A 7 7.23 -3.26 -7.18
CA GLN A 7 7.96 -2.05 -6.84
C GLN A 7 7.22 -0.79 -7.32
N SER A 8 6.67 -0.80 -8.54
CA SER A 8 5.78 0.25 -9.04
C SER A 8 4.55 0.40 -8.16
N LEU A 9 3.90 -0.71 -7.83
CA LEU A 9 2.72 -0.75 -6.96
C LEU A 9 3.04 -0.17 -5.58
N MET A 10 4.20 -0.49 -5.01
CA MET A 10 4.65 0.05 -3.73
C MET A 10 4.89 1.56 -3.78
N CYS A 11 5.45 2.09 -4.86
CA CYS A 11 5.55 3.54 -5.07
C CYS A 11 4.17 4.19 -5.11
N GLU A 12 3.21 3.59 -5.82
CA GLU A 12 1.84 4.09 -5.90
C GLU A 12 1.19 4.13 -4.51
N VAL A 13 1.28 3.05 -3.73
CA VAL A 13 0.73 3.02 -2.36
C VAL A 13 1.35 4.13 -1.49
N CYS A 14 2.68 4.29 -1.54
CA CYS A 14 3.35 5.34 -0.75
C CYS A 14 2.86 6.73 -1.18
N LYS A 15 2.78 6.99 -2.48
CA LYS A 15 2.35 8.25 -3.04
C LYS A 15 0.91 8.58 -2.62
N VAL A 16 -0.01 7.60 -2.71
CA VAL A 16 -1.39 7.77 -2.26
C VAL A 16 -1.45 8.01 -0.74
N LEU A 17 -0.66 7.29 0.07
CA LEU A 17 -0.61 7.50 1.52
C LEU A 17 -0.09 8.90 1.91
N ASP A 18 0.83 9.47 1.14
CA ASP A 18 1.39 10.81 1.34
C ASP A 18 0.46 11.93 0.78
N GLU A 19 -0.13 11.73 -0.40
CA GLU A 19 -0.93 12.76 -1.10
C GLU A 19 -2.40 12.77 -0.67
N THR A 20 -2.93 11.67 -0.12
CA THR A 20 -4.35 11.55 0.17
C THR A 20 -4.63 11.05 1.58
N ASN A 21 -5.78 11.47 2.11
CA ASN A 21 -6.27 11.06 3.42
C ASN A 21 -7.38 9.98 3.32
N ILE A 22 -7.46 9.24 2.21
CA ILE A 22 -8.49 8.20 2.00
C ILE A 22 -8.18 6.94 2.81
N PRO A 23 -9.18 6.18 3.28
CA PRO A 23 -8.94 4.99 4.10
C PRO A 23 -8.14 3.91 3.35
N ILE A 24 -7.33 3.14 4.10
CA ILE A 24 -6.51 2.04 3.56
C ILE A 24 -7.34 1.02 2.76
N SER A 25 -8.63 0.85 3.10
CA SER A 25 -9.57 0.02 2.36
C SER A 25 -9.83 0.53 0.95
N GLN A 26 -9.98 1.85 0.74
CA GLN A 26 -10.11 2.42 -0.61
C GLN A 26 -8.82 2.29 -1.39
N ILE A 27 -7.67 2.51 -0.75
CA ILE A 27 -6.36 2.32 -1.40
C ILE A 27 -6.21 0.86 -1.87
N ALA A 28 -6.72 -0.10 -1.10
CA ALA A 28 -6.73 -1.50 -1.48
C ALA A 28 -7.62 -1.75 -2.71
N GLU A 29 -8.82 -1.16 -2.75
CA GLU A 29 -9.71 -1.26 -3.91
C GLU A 29 -9.10 -0.60 -5.17
N GLU A 30 -8.54 0.60 -5.06
CA GLU A 30 -7.91 1.30 -6.20
C GLU A 30 -6.74 0.52 -6.80
N LEU A 31 -5.97 -0.14 -5.94
CA LEU A 31 -4.81 -0.94 -6.33
C LEU A 31 -5.17 -2.40 -6.60
N ASN A 32 -6.47 -2.71 -6.69
CA ASN A 32 -7.02 -4.01 -7.05
C ASN A 32 -6.59 -5.15 -6.09
N PHE A 33 -6.35 -4.82 -4.83
CA PHE A 33 -6.18 -5.80 -3.77
C PHE A 33 -7.55 -6.32 -3.32
N SER A 34 -7.60 -7.60 -2.96
CA SER A 34 -8.83 -8.21 -2.44
C SER A 34 -9.33 -7.53 -1.18
N ASP A 35 -8.42 -7.10 -0.29
CA ASP A 35 -8.75 -6.47 0.97
C ASP A 35 -7.60 -5.61 1.50
N GLN A 36 -7.91 -4.68 2.42
CA GLN A 36 -6.92 -3.90 3.15
C GLN A 36 -5.87 -4.76 3.88
N ALA A 37 -6.24 -5.99 4.28
CA ALA A 37 -5.34 -6.91 4.97
C ALA A 37 -4.27 -7.45 4.03
N VAL A 38 -4.62 -7.71 2.77
CA VAL A 38 -3.68 -8.16 1.72
C VAL A 38 -2.71 -7.03 1.40
N LEU A 39 -3.24 -5.82 1.16
CA LEU A 39 -2.42 -4.62 0.96
C LEU A 39 -1.49 -4.39 2.16
N SER A 40 -1.99 -4.51 3.39
CA SER A 40 -1.18 -4.31 4.60
C SER A 40 -0.06 -5.33 4.73
N LYS A 41 -0.33 -6.61 4.45
CA LYS A 41 0.71 -7.66 4.43
C LYS A 41 1.74 -7.40 3.33
N PHE A 42 1.29 -7.02 2.14
CA PHE A 42 2.15 -6.70 1.01
C PHE A 42 3.05 -5.50 1.33
N PHE A 43 2.46 -4.40 1.82
CA PHE A 43 3.18 -3.20 2.17
C PHE A 43 4.20 -3.46 3.29
N LYS A 44 3.80 -4.19 4.33
CA LYS A 44 4.69 -4.60 5.42
C LYS A 44 5.85 -5.49 4.93
N ARG A 45 5.62 -6.37 3.95
CA ARG A 45 6.68 -7.22 3.38
C ARG A 45 7.75 -6.40 2.66
N TYR A 46 7.37 -5.29 2.03
CA TYR A 46 8.28 -4.45 1.25
C TYR A 46 8.91 -3.30 2.06
N LYS A 47 8.14 -2.60 2.90
CA LYS A 47 8.59 -1.45 3.71
C LYS A 47 8.91 -1.79 5.17
N GLY A 48 8.51 -2.96 5.66
CA GLY A 48 8.68 -3.38 7.05
C GLY A 48 7.65 -2.80 8.04
N VAL A 49 6.84 -1.83 7.61
CA VAL A 49 5.82 -1.15 8.43
C VAL A 49 4.43 -1.33 7.82
N SER A 50 3.36 -1.22 8.63
CA SER A 50 2.00 -1.20 8.10
C SER A 50 1.71 0.17 7.45
N PRO A 51 0.86 0.23 6.41
CA PRO A 51 0.54 1.48 5.71
C PRO A 51 -0.18 2.48 6.63
N LEU A 52 -0.97 1.98 7.59
CA LEU A 52 -1.56 2.76 8.67
C LEU A 52 -0.51 3.43 9.57
N ASN A 53 0.55 2.69 9.91
CA ASN A 53 1.66 3.22 10.72
C ASN A 53 2.61 4.11 9.93
N TYR A 54 2.66 3.93 8.60
CA TYR A 54 3.39 4.83 7.71
C TYR A 54 2.69 6.18 7.61
N ARG A 55 1.35 6.20 7.56
CA ARG A 55 0.55 7.43 7.51
C ARG A 55 0.41 8.16 8.84
N ASN A 56 0.42 7.44 9.96
CA ASN A 56 0.42 8.04 11.31
C ASN A 56 1.81 8.50 11.77
N ARG A 57 2.82 8.44 10.91
CA ARG A 57 4.18 8.91 11.17
C ARG A 57 4.40 10.26 10.52
#